data_AF-A0A8J3W159-F1
#
_entry.id   AF-A0A8J3W159-F1
#
_cell.length_a   1.000
_cell.length_b   1.000
_cell.length_c   1.000
_cell.angle_alpha   90.00
_cell.angle_beta   90.00
_cell.angle_gamma   90.00
#
_symmetry.space_group_name_H-M   'P 1'
#
loop_
_entity.id
_entity.type
_entity.pdbx_description
1 polymer ?
#
loop_
_entity_poly.entity_id
_entity_poly.type
_entity_poly.pdbx_seq_one_letter_code
_entity_poly.pdbx_strand_id
1 'polypeptide(L)'
;MSDLIKLGIGERPWLPTPSTEMVEIFDRYNMPIAGLIKQDDRLFVFDCVEGHVMEGNVWVYAHVESAEARRIQDAQGDDFARLFNKAFTGRRIMAALAIDTRIRSGAPVEDEAIKQVGLLKAVFDQIADGLDSASETKNAMEQLVNC
;
A
#
# COMPACT_ATOMS: atom_id res chain seq x y z
N MET A 1 -12.33 -12.08 -8.64
CA MET A 1 -11.37 -12.04 -7.50
C MET A 1 -10.47 -10.84 -7.74
N SER A 2 -10.22 -10.01 -6.72
CA SER A 2 -9.43 -8.80 -6.87
C SER A 2 -7.94 -9.13 -6.79
N ASP A 3 -7.12 -8.55 -7.67
CA ASP A 3 -5.64 -8.65 -7.62
C ASP A 3 -5.01 -7.71 -6.59
N LEU A 4 -5.84 -7.11 -5.74
CA LEU A 4 -5.41 -6.24 -4.67
C LEU A 4 -5.31 -7.01 -3.36
N ILE A 5 -4.33 -6.63 -2.56
CA ILE A 5 -4.20 -7.13 -1.19
C ILE A 5 -5.40 -6.69 -0.34
N LYS A 6 -5.77 -7.52 0.63
CA LYS A 6 -6.72 -7.16 1.68
C LYS A 6 -6.00 -6.39 2.77
N LEU A 7 -6.67 -5.36 3.29
CA LEU A 7 -6.20 -4.55 4.42
C LEU A 7 -7.13 -4.74 5.62
N GLY A 8 -6.54 -4.98 6.79
CA GLY A 8 -7.21 -4.98 8.09
C GLY A 8 -7.00 -3.65 8.79
N ILE A 9 -8.09 -2.95 9.11
CA ILE A 9 -8.02 -1.73 9.92
C ILE A 9 -7.47 -2.06 11.30
N GLY A 10 -6.47 -1.30 11.76
CA GLY A 10 -5.75 -1.57 13.00
C GLY A 10 -4.60 -2.58 12.87
N GLU A 11 -4.41 -3.20 11.70
CA GLU A 11 -3.25 -4.05 11.46
C GLU A 11 -2.02 -3.24 11.06
N ARG A 12 -0.85 -3.89 11.09
CA ARG A 12 0.42 -3.26 10.70
C ARG A 12 0.52 -3.23 9.18
N PRO A 13 1.06 -2.18 8.55
CA PRO A 13 1.20 -2.12 7.10
C PRO A 13 2.02 -3.27 6.50
N TRP A 14 3.11 -3.68 7.15
CA TRP A 14 3.93 -4.82 6.70
C TRP A 14 3.32 -6.20 7.05
N LEU A 15 2.19 -6.24 7.75
CA LEU A 15 1.38 -7.42 8.06
C LEU A 15 -0.11 -7.03 8.03
N PRO A 16 -0.65 -6.67 6.85
CA PRO A 16 -1.94 -5.99 6.73
C PRO A 16 -3.13 -6.86 7.10
N THR A 17 -2.95 -8.17 7.29
CA THR A 17 -3.98 -9.07 7.82
C THR A 17 -3.35 -10.15 8.70
N PRO A 18 -4.13 -10.82 9.58
CA PRO A 18 -3.64 -11.96 10.36
C PRO A 18 -3.14 -13.16 9.53
N SER A 19 -3.62 -13.30 8.28
CA SER A 19 -3.16 -14.34 7.35
C SER A 19 -1.99 -13.91 6.47
N THR A 20 -1.48 -12.69 6.65
CA THR A 20 -0.29 -12.25 5.90
C THR A 20 0.96 -12.90 6.46
N GLU A 21 1.76 -13.47 5.57
CA GLU A 21 3.08 -14.00 5.87
C GLU A 21 4.17 -13.07 5.30
N MET A 22 5.18 -12.76 6.10
CA MET A 22 6.38 -12.05 5.63
C MET A 22 7.28 -13.03 4.88
N VAL A 23 7.54 -12.78 3.60
CA VAL A 23 8.42 -13.62 2.76
C VAL A 23 9.84 -13.10 2.83
N GLU A 24 10.03 -11.80 2.58
CA GLU A 24 11.35 -11.16 2.59
C GLU A 24 11.25 -9.67 2.93
N ILE A 25 12.29 -9.14 3.56
CA ILE A 25 12.40 -7.71 3.88
C ILE A 25 13.56 -7.17 3.05
N PHE A 26 13.25 -6.24 2.16
CA PHE A 26 14.26 -5.61 1.30
C PHE A 26 14.87 -4.38 1.95
N ASP A 27 14.08 -3.63 2.72
CA ASP A 27 14.56 -2.47 3.47
C ASP A 27 13.87 -2.36 4.83
N ARG A 28 14.64 -1.86 5.80
CA ARG A 28 14.25 -1.77 7.20
C ARG A 28 14.81 -0.50 7.83
N TYR A 29 13.94 0.21 8.53
CA TYR A 29 14.32 1.25 9.48
C TYR A 29 14.19 0.71 10.93
N ASN A 30 13.22 1.19 11.69
CA ASN A 30 12.76 0.59 12.96
C ASN A 30 11.76 -0.57 12.74
N MET A 31 11.16 -0.62 11.55
CA MET A 31 10.22 -1.64 11.08
C MET A 31 10.50 -1.94 9.60
N PRO A 32 9.99 -3.05 9.04
CA PRO A 32 10.09 -3.32 7.60
C PRO A 32 9.40 -2.21 6.83
N ILE A 33 10.11 -1.54 5.92
CA ILE A 33 9.56 -0.46 5.10
C ILE A 33 9.40 -0.87 3.64
N ALA A 34 10.17 -1.85 3.18
CA ALA A 34 9.99 -2.46 1.87
C ALA A 34 10.19 -3.98 1.96
N GLY A 35 9.44 -4.74 1.16
CA GLY A 35 9.56 -6.19 1.19
C GLY A 35 8.56 -6.92 0.33
N LEU A 36 8.52 -8.22 0.53
CA LEU A 36 7.64 -9.18 -0.13
C LEU A 36 6.82 -9.91 0.94
N ILE A 37 5.51 -9.93 0.74
CA ILE A 37 4.57 -10.64 1.60
C ILE A 37 3.70 -11.61 0.78
N LYS A 38 3.13 -12.59 1.47
CA LYS A 38 2.18 -13.55 0.90
C LYS A 38 0.83 -13.42 1.61
N GLN A 39 -0.25 -13.39 0.85
CA GLN A 39 -1.62 -13.43 1.36
C GLN A 39 -2.49 -14.25 0.40
N ASP A 40 -3.23 -15.23 0.93
CA ASP A 40 -4.11 -16.10 0.14
C ASP A 40 -3.43 -16.71 -1.10
N ASP A 41 -2.22 -17.28 -0.91
CA ASP A 41 -1.37 -17.84 -1.97
C ASP A 41 -0.89 -16.89 -3.07
N ARG A 42 -1.05 -15.58 -2.85
CA ARG A 42 -0.58 -14.53 -3.76
C ARG A 42 0.56 -13.72 -3.14
N LEU A 43 1.48 -13.27 -3.99
CA LEU A 43 2.64 -12.48 -3.60
C LEU A 43 2.40 -11.00 -3.85
N PHE A 44 2.79 -10.18 -2.88
CA PHE A 44 2.68 -8.74 -2.97
C PHE A 44 3.99 -8.08 -2.54
N VAL A 45 4.49 -7.17 -3.36
CA VAL A 45 5.55 -6.25 -2.95
C VAL A 45 4.90 -5.10 -2.20
N PHE A 46 5.51 -4.68 -1.09
CA PHE A 46 5.09 -3.49 -0.35
C PHE A 46 6.22 -2.47 -0.22
N ASP A 47 5.84 -1.21 -0.13
CA ASP A 47 6.75 -0.09 0.14
C ASP A 47 6.07 1.00 0.99
N CYS A 48 6.84 1.64 1.87
CA CYS A 48 6.46 2.81 2.64
C CYS A 48 6.96 4.06 1.91
N VAL A 49 6.15 4.56 0.99
CA VAL A 49 6.53 5.62 0.04
C VAL A 49 6.72 6.99 0.71
N GLU A 50 6.13 7.22 1.89
CA GLU A 50 6.28 8.48 2.62
C GLU A 50 6.03 8.30 4.12
N GLY A 51 6.69 9.14 4.94
CA GLY A 51 6.36 9.31 6.36
C GLY A 51 6.90 8.23 7.29
N HIS A 52 7.94 7.47 6.91
CA HIS A 52 8.50 6.40 7.75
C HIS A 52 9.05 6.86 9.11
N VAL A 53 9.32 8.16 9.29
CA VAL A 53 9.69 8.80 10.58
C VAL A 53 8.57 9.65 11.20
N MET A 54 7.40 9.68 10.58
CA MET A 54 6.27 10.52 10.97
C MET A 54 5.18 9.68 11.66
N GLU A 55 4.26 10.35 12.34
CA GLU A 55 3.10 9.72 12.97
C GLU A 55 2.18 9.05 11.94
N GLY A 56 2.02 9.69 10.76
CA GLY A 56 1.33 9.16 9.59
C GLY A 56 2.31 8.70 8.52
N ASN A 57 2.07 7.53 7.94
CA ASN A 57 2.84 6.99 6.82
C ASN A 57 1.92 6.41 5.73
N VAL A 58 2.44 6.42 4.52
CA VAL A 58 1.73 5.99 3.31
C VAL A 58 2.41 4.75 2.75
N TRP A 59 1.59 3.76 2.42
CA TRP A 59 2.04 2.45 1.96
C TRP A 59 1.39 2.08 0.65
N VAL A 60 2.11 1.32 -0.16
CA VAL A 60 1.62 0.75 -1.41
C VAL A 60 1.86 -0.74 -1.46
N TYR A 61 0.97 -1.45 -2.14
CA TYR A 61 1.04 -2.90 -2.33
C TYR A 61 0.70 -3.24 -3.77
N ALA A 62 1.57 -4.01 -4.42
CA ALA A 62 1.38 -4.46 -5.78
C ALA A 62 1.47 -5.99 -5.85
N HIS A 63 0.49 -6.62 -6.48
CA HIS A 63 0.57 -8.04 -6.80
C HIS A 63 1.70 -8.30 -7.78
N VAL A 64 2.51 -9.32 -7.51
CA VAL A 64 3.59 -9.77 -8.37
C VAL A 64 3.49 -11.28 -8.61
N GLU A 65 3.78 -11.69 -9.83
CA GLU A 65 3.88 -13.10 -10.16
C GLU A 65 5.14 -13.73 -9.54
N SER A 66 5.14 -15.04 -9.33
CA SER A 66 6.29 -15.76 -8.73
C SER A 66 7.60 -15.52 -9.49
N ALA A 67 7.56 -15.41 -10.82
CA ALA A 67 8.73 -15.12 -11.63
C ALA A 67 9.20 -13.66 -11.56
N GLU A 68 8.30 -12.73 -11.26
CA GLU A 68 8.64 -11.33 -11.00
C GLU A 68 9.24 -11.17 -9.60
N ALA A 69 8.62 -11.77 -8.59
CA ALA A 69 9.13 -11.79 -7.22
C ALA A 69 10.57 -12.32 -7.16
N ARG A 70 10.86 -13.49 -7.75
CA ARG A 70 12.21 -14.05 -7.80
C ARG A 70 13.23 -13.10 -8.45
N ARG A 71 12.85 -12.45 -9.55
CA ARG A 71 13.73 -11.48 -10.22
C ARG A 71 14.05 -10.29 -9.33
N ILE A 72 13.09 -9.82 -8.52
CA ILE A 72 13.33 -8.74 -7.55
C ILE A 72 14.27 -9.22 -6.45
N GLN A 73 14.04 -10.42 -5.90
CA GLN A 73 14.86 -11.00 -4.82
C GLN A 73 16.32 -11.24 -5.26
N ASP A 74 16.53 -11.69 -6.49
CA ASP A 74 17.86 -11.98 -7.04
C ASP A 74 18.61 -10.72 -7.50
N ALA A 75 17.92 -9.59 -7.68
CA ALA A 75 18.50 -8.36 -8.19
C ALA A 75 19.30 -7.61 -7.11
N GLN A 76 20.27 -6.80 -7.53
CA GLN A 76 21.13 -6.01 -6.65
C GLN A 76 21.36 -4.62 -7.25
N GLY A 77 21.70 -3.65 -6.39
CA GLY A 77 22.03 -2.28 -6.80
C GLY A 77 20.94 -1.63 -7.66
N ASP A 78 21.34 -1.03 -8.77
CA ASP A 78 20.45 -0.30 -9.68
C ASP A 78 19.38 -1.20 -10.32
N ASP A 79 19.70 -2.48 -10.55
CA ASP A 79 18.74 -3.43 -11.09
C ASP A 79 17.63 -3.76 -10.09
N PHE A 80 17.98 -3.86 -8.81
CA PHE A 80 16.98 -4.01 -7.75
C PHE A 80 16.05 -2.80 -7.72
N ALA A 81 16.61 -1.59 -7.63
CA ALA A 81 15.83 -0.36 -7.57
C ALA A 81 14.88 -0.23 -8.78
N ARG A 82 15.36 -0.55 -9.98
CA ARG A 82 14.57 -0.53 -11.21
C ARG A 82 13.43 -1.54 -11.18
N LEU A 83 13.70 -2.79 -10.81
CA LEU A 83 12.69 -3.86 -10.78
C LEU A 83 11.66 -3.64 -9.68
N PHE A 84 12.11 -3.21 -8.50
CA PHE A 84 11.24 -2.89 -7.37
C PHE A 84 10.29 -1.73 -7.71
N ASN A 85 10.80 -0.62 -8.23
CA ASN A 85 9.96 0.51 -8.65
C ASN A 85 8.97 0.12 -9.76
N LYS A 86 9.40 -0.74 -10.69
CA LYS A 86 8.53 -1.23 -11.78
C LYS A 86 7.35 -2.05 -11.27
N ALA A 87 7.47 -2.71 -10.11
CA ALA A 87 6.39 -3.50 -9.54
C ALA A 87 5.11 -2.66 -9.28
N PHE A 88 5.27 -1.35 -9.02
CA PHE A 88 4.16 -0.43 -8.76
C PHE A 88 3.63 0.31 -10.01
N THR A 89 4.06 -0.08 -11.21
CA THR A 89 3.66 0.56 -12.47
C THR A 89 3.06 -0.45 -13.45
N GLY A 90 2.23 0.03 -14.38
CA GLY A 90 1.58 -0.81 -15.39
C GLY A 90 0.45 -1.69 -14.82
N ARG A 91 0.02 -1.42 -13.59
CA ARG A 91 -1.01 -2.20 -12.88
C ARG A 91 -1.71 -1.38 -11.81
N ARG A 92 -2.92 -1.80 -11.47
CA ARG A 92 -3.65 -1.31 -10.31
C ARG A 92 -2.96 -1.77 -9.02
N ILE A 93 -2.83 -0.88 -8.05
CA ILE A 93 -2.20 -1.16 -6.75
C ILE A 93 -3.16 -0.83 -5.61
N MET A 94 -2.83 -1.26 -4.39
CA MET A 94 -3.51 -0.83 -3.18
C MET A 94 -2.64 0.21 -2.47
N ALA A 95 -3.22 1.33 -2.08
CA ALA A 95 -2.61 2.30 -1.17
C ALA A 95 -3.21 2.18 0.23
N ALA A 96 -2.44 2.51 1.26
CA ALA A 96 -2.92 2.59 2.64
C ALA A 96 -2.32 3.78 3.37
N LEU A 97 -3.14 4.41 4.20
CA LEU A 97 -2.70 5.34 5.23
C LEU A 97 -2.63 4.59 6.55
N ALA A 98 -1.50 4.71 7.23
CA ALA A 98 -1.34 4.24 8.59
C ALA A 98 -0.92 5.37 9.53
N ILE A 99 -1.47 5.33 10.74
CA ILE A 99 -1.18 6.26 11.83
C ILE A 99 -0.76 5.42 13.03
N ASP A 100 0.33 5.79 13.69
CA ASP A 100 0.94 5.00 14.78
C ASP A 100 1.24 3.56 14.37
N THR A 101 1.72 3.36 13.13
CA THR A 101 2.01 2.03 12.54
C THR A 101 0.79 1.12 12.36
N ARG A 102 -0.41 1.71 12.30
CA ARG A 102 -1.67 0.97 12.19
C ARG A 102 -2.48 1.49 11.03
N ILE A 103 -2.92 0.60 10.15
CA ILE A 103 -3.74 0.94 8.98
C ILE A 103 -5.04 1.60 9.46
N ARG A 104 -5.37 2.75 8.87
CA ARG A 104 -6.59 3.53 9.14
C ARG A 104 -7.52 3.57 7.94
N SER A 105 -6.95 3.59 6.75
CA SER A 105 -7.69 3.54 5.50
C SER A 105 -6.84 2.94 4.41
N GLY A 106 -7.49 2.54 3.32
CA GLY A 106 -6.81 2.19 2.09
C GLY A 106 -7.75 2.29 0.91
N ALA A 107 -7.16 2.47 -0.26
CA ALA A 107 -7.89 2.67 -1.50
C ALA A 107 -7.11 2.08 -2.68
N PRO A 108 -7.80 1.51 -3.66
CA PRO A 108 -7.16 1.13 -4.91
C PRO A 108 -6.68 2.38 -5.65
N VAL A 109 -5.49 2.30 -6.26
CA VAL A 109 -4.96 3.34 -7.16
C VAL A 109 -4.82 2.73 -8.55
N GLU A 110 -5.43 3.38 -9.54
CA GLU A 110 -5.40 2.93 -10.93
C GLU A 110 -4.06 3.29 -11.61
N ASP A 111 -3.62 2.42 -12.53
CA ASP A 111 -2.40 2.63 -13.31
C ASP A 111 -2.43 3.92 -14.12
N GLU A 112 -3.58 4.29 -14.68
CA GLU A 112 -3.75 5.54 -15.44
C GLU A 112 -3.46 6.78 -14.58
N ALA A 113 -3.86 6.79 -13.31
CA ALA A 113 -3.54 7.87 -12.39
C ALA A 113 -2.03 7.94 -12.13
N ILE A 114 -1.40 6.78 -11.88
CA ILE A 114 0.05 6.69 -11.66
C ILE A 114 0.83 7.19 -12.88
N LYS A 115 0.41 6.85 -14.10
CA LYS A 115 1.04 7.35 -15.34
C LYS A 115 0.90 8.86 -15.51
N GLN A 116 -0.23 9.42 -15.10
CA GLN A 116 -0.53 10.83 -15.31
C GLN A 116 0.25 11.74 -14.34
N VAL A 117 0.33 11.37 -13.06
CA VAL A 117 0.86 12.25 -12.00
C VAL A 117 2.03 11.66 -11.22
N GLY A 118 2.42 10.41 -11.49
CA GLY A 118 3.41 9.66 -10.73
C GLY A 118 2.79 8.96 -9.51
N LEU A 119 3.51 7.93 -9.01
CA LEU A 119 3.03 7.05 -7.93
C LEU A 119 2.64 7.84 -6.67
N LEU A 120 3.56 8.66 -6.16
CA LEU A 120 3.36 9.36 -4.89
C LEU A 120 2.12 10.26 -4.94
N LYS A 121 2.00 11.08 -5.98
CA LYS A 121 0.87 12.00 -6.13
C LYS A 121 -0.45 11.26 -6.34
N ALA A 122 -0.47 10.21 -7.16
CA ALA A 122 -1.67 9.41 -7.38
C ALA A 122 -2.17 8.76 -6.07
N VAL A 123 -1.24 8.27 -5.23
CA VAL A 123 -1.57 7.70 -3.92
C VAL A 123 -2.13 8.76 -2.97
N PHE A 124 -1.50 9.93 -2.88
CA PHE A 124 -1.97 11.00 -2.00
C PHE A 124 -3.34 11.53 -2.42
N ASP A 125 -3.54 11.80 -3.71
CA ASP A 125 -4.82 12.28 -4.24
C ASP A 125 -5.92 11.24 -3.92
N GLN A 126 -5.65 9.95 -4.14
CA GLN A 126 -6.64 8.89 -3.88
C GLN A 126 -6.98 8.69 -2.39
N ILE A 127 -6.00 8.83 -1.49
CA ILE A 127 -6.23 8.77 -0.04
C ILE A 127 -7.01 9.99 0.43
N ALA A 128 -6.68 11.19 -0.09
CA ALA A 128 -7.37 12.43 0.24
C ALA A 128 -8.85 12.37 -0.17
N ASP A 129 -9.14 11.94 -1.40
CA ASP A 129 -10.51 11.77 -1.91
C ASP A 129 -11.34 10.83 -1.00
N GLY A 130 -10.72 9.77 -0.50
CA GLY A 130 -11.36 8.83 0.44
C GLY A 130 -11.65 9.46 1.81
N LEU A 131 -10.78 10.35 2.30
CA LEU A 131 -10.98 11.07 3.56
C LEU A 131 -12.08 12.12 3.44
N ASP A 132 -12.14 12.84 2.32
CA ASP A 132 -13.20 13.82 2.05
C ASP A 132 -14.56 13.12 2.00
N SER A 133 -14.66 11.99 1.30
CA SER A 133 -15.87 11.17 1.24
C SER A 133 -16.31 10.67 2.63
N ALA A 134 -15.35 10.29 3.48
CA ALA A 134 -15.63 9.85 4.85
C ALA A 134 -16.10 11.02 5.74
N SER A 135 -15.55 12.21 5.55
CA SER A 135 -15.95 13.44 6.24
C SER A 135 -17.39 13.82 5.89
N GLU A 136 -17.75 13.80 4.60
CA GLU A 136 -19.12 14.04 4.14
C GLU A 136 -20.10 13.02 4.74
N THR A 137 -19.72 11.74 4.77
CA THR A 137 -20.52 10.67 5.36
C THR A 137 -20.74 10.90 6.86
N LYS A 138 -19.69 11.27 7.60
CA LYS A 138 -19.79 11.62 9.02
C LYS A 138 -20.77 12.77 9.24
N ASN A 139 -20.67 13.84 8.45
CA ASN A 139 -21.56 15.00 8.55
C ASN A 139 -23.02 14.61 8.28
N ALA A 140 -23.28 13.76 7.28
CA ALA A 140 -24.62 13.26 7.01
C ALA A 140 -25.17 12.41 8.17
N MET A 141 -24.34 11.58 8.80
CA MET A 141 -24.73 10.80 9.98
C MET A 141 -25.07 11.69 11.18
N GLU A 142 -24.29 12.74 11.43
CA GLU A 142 -24.57 13.70 12.51
C GLU A 142 -25.90 14.43 12.29
N GLN A 143 -26.26 14.74 11.04
CA GLN A 143 -27.56 15.33 10.72
C GLN A 143 -28.73 14.39 11.02
N LEU A 144 -28.56 13.08 10.82
CA LEU A 144 -29.59 12.08 11.13
C LEU A 144 -29.84 11.92 12.64
N VAL A 145 -28.82 12.11 13.47
CA VAL A 145 -28.94 12.01 14.94
C VAL A 145 -29.55 13.28 15.55
N ASN A 146 -29.42 14.42 14.86
CA ASN A 146 -29.95 15.72 15.31
C ASN A 146 -31.34 16.05 14.73
N CYS A 147 -31.99 15.10 14.06
CA CYS A 147 -33.38 15.16 13.60
C CYS A 147 -34.28 14.31 14.50
#